data_AF-A0A1I4X316-F1
#
_entry.id   AF-A0A1I4X316-F1
#
_cell.length_a   1.000
_cell.length_b   1.000
_cell.length_c   1.000
_cell.angle_alpha   90.00
_cell.angle_beta   90.00
_cell.angle_gamma   90.00
#
_symmetry.space_group_name_H-M   'P 1'
#
loop_
_entity.id
_entity.type
_entity.pdbx_description
1 polymer ?
#
loop_
_entity_poly.entity_id
_entity_poly.type
_entity_poly.pdbx_seq_one_letter_code
_entity_poly.pdbx_strand_id
1 'polypeptide(L)'
;MRSYQVVDDDANHKEIQLVEKTLQVQGQVSDSDKFTATDLIATVRMIVNSLFFVDALKKHRVGVQRASDIRTPYFLNDQGDYQQSPSFDFNVTFHREIRLNTKAVTALYPDIYRI
;
A
#
# COMPACT_ATOMS: atom_id res chain seq x y z
N MET A 1 0.23 -0.72 -18.96
CA MET A 1 0.64 -0.82 -20.39
C MET A 1 1.67 -1.94 -20.50
N ARG A 2 1.53 -2.83 -21.47
CA ARG A 2 2.39 -4.02 -21.66
C ARG A 2 3.30 -3.76 -22.85
N SER A 3 4.60 -4.02 -22.74
CA SER A 3 5.56 -3.82 -23.83
C SER A 3 6.58 -4.94 -23.90
N TYR A 4 7.01 -5.27 -25.12
CA TYR A 4 8.01 -6.30 -25.40
C TYR A 4 9.15 -5.69 -26.19
N GLN A 5 10.39 -5.95 -25.76
CA GLN A 5 11.59 -5.63 -26.51
C GLN A 5 12.56 -6.80 -26.35
N VAL A 6 12.46 -7.76 -27.26
CA VAL A 6 13.29 -8.97 -27.25
C VAL A 6 14.76 -8.56 -27.33
N VAL A 7 15.57 -8.99 -26.36
CA VAL A 7 17.01 -8.84 -26.36
C VAL A 7 17.60 -10.21 -26.06
N ASP A 8 18.28 -10.80 -27.05
CA ASP A 8 18.83 -12.16 -26.98
C ASP A 8 17.74 -13.25 -26.79
N ASP A 9 17.95 -14.25 -25.90
CA ASP A 9 16.98 -15.33 -25.58
C ASP A 9 15.88 -14.91 -24.56
N ASP A 10 15.86 -13.62 -24.17
CA ASP A 10 14.97 -13.09 -23.14
C ASP A 10 13.89 -12.19 -23.76
N ALA A 11 12.61 -12.49 -23.48
CA ALA A 11 11.49 -11.69 -23.95
C ALA A 11 11.47 -10.29 -23.30
N ASN A 12 12.27 -10.08 -22.24
CA ASN A 12 12.46 -8.81 -21.53
C ASN A 12 11.12 -8.15 -21.21
N HIS A 13 10.22 -8.97 -20.65
CA HIS A 13 8.84 -8.60 -20.48
C HIS A 13 8.68 -7.58 -19.36
N LYS A 14 8.12 -6.42 -19.70
CA LYS A 14 7.81 -5.35 -18.73
C LYS A 14 6.31 -5.13 -18.64
N GLU A 15 5.81 -5.18 -17.42
CA GLU A 15 4.42 -4.90 -17.10
C GLU A 15 4.34 -3.80 -16.05
N ILE A 16 3.53 -2.78 -16.35
CA ILE A 16 3.18 -1.73 -15.39
C ILE A 16 1.78 -2.01 -14.88
N GLN A 17 1.67 -2.26 -13.58
CA GLN A 17 0.41 -2.50 -12.88
C GLN A 17 0.10 -1.36 -11.91
N LEU A 18 -1.17 -0.95 -11.86
CA LEU A 18 -1.67 -0.08 -10.79
C LEU A 18 -1.94 -0.96 -9.57
N VAL A 19 -1.28 -0.65 -8.46
CA VAL A 19 -1.39 -1.40 -7.20
C VAL A 19 -2.02 -0.51 -6.16
N GLU A 20 -2.88 -1.10 -5.32
CA GLU A 20 -3.40 -0.49 -4.11
C GLU A 20 -2.81 -1.21 -2.89
N LYS A 21 -2.43 -0.43 -1.86
CA LYS A 21 -2.02 -0.95 -0.55
C LYS A 21 -2.75 -0.21 0.55
N THR A 22 -3.24 -0.97 1.52
CA THR A 22 -3.79 -0.43 2.77
C THR A 22 -2.67 -0.31 3.81
N LEU A 23 -2.58 0.85 4.44
CA LEU A 23 -1.67 1.14 5.54
C LEU A 23 -2.48 1.42 6.80
N GLN A 24 -2.11 0.78 7.90
CA GLN A 24 -2.70 1.03 9.22
C GLN A 24 -1.76 1.90 10.05
N VAL A 25 -2.34 2.90 10.72
CA VAL A 25 -1.65 3.72 11.71
C VAL A 25 -2.28 3.42 13.07
N GLN A 26 -1.45 3.11 14.06
CA GLN A 26 -1.88 2.79 15.42
C GLN A 26 -1.11 3.66 16.41
N GLY A 27 -1.81 4.16 17.43
CA GLY A 27 -1.26 5.01 18.47
C GLY A 27 -1.08 4.23 19.75
N GLN A 28 0.09 4.38 20.37
CA GLN A 28 0.37 3.87 21.70
C GLN A 28 1.06 4.98 22.49
N VAL A 29 0.65 5.14 23.75
CA VAL A 29 1.23 6.12 24.66
C VAL A 29 1.49 5.41 25.98
N SER A 30 2.74 5.42 26.42
CA SER A 30 3.19 4.73 27.63
C SER A 30 3.02 5.60 28.88
N ASP A 31 3.24 6.91 28.74
CA ASP A 31 3.11 7.91 29.80
C ASP A 31 2.76 9.25 29.14
N SER A 32 1.59 9.82 29.46
CA SER A 32 1.33 11.20 29.05
C SER A 32 0.39 11.93 30.00
N ASP A 33 0.89 13.05 30.53
CA ASP A 33 0.05 14.06 31.18
C ASP A 33 -0.60 15.03 30.18
N LYS A 34 -0.25 14.95 28.88
CA LYS A 34 -0.57 16.01 27.89
C LYS A 34 -1.41 15.57 26.69
N PHE A 35 -1.20 14.38 26.12
CA PHE A 35 -1.91 13.94 24.91
C PHE A 35 -2.21 12.45 24.95
N THR A 36 -3.47 12.09 24.81
CA THR A 36 -3.86 10.68 24.76
C THR A 36 -3.41 10.05 23.43
N ALA A 37 -3.34 8.71 23.39
CA ALA A 37 -3.11 7.98 22.14
C ALA A 37 -4.14 8.35 21.06
N THR A 38 -5.38 8.67 21.47
CA THR A 38 -6.46 9.07 20.57
C THR A 38 -6.19 10.46 19.97
N ASP A 39 -5.67 11.41 20.75
CA ASP A 39 -5.32 12.76 20.27
C ASP A 39 -4.20 12.70 19.22
N LEU A 40 -3.18 11.86 19.45
CA LEU A 40 -2.10 11.64 18.49
C LEU A 40 -2.65 11.06 17.18
N ILE A 41 -3.51 10.05 17.28
CA ILE A 41 -4.07 9.39 16.09
C ILE A 41 -5.02 10.31 15.33
N ALA A 42 -5.81 11.13 16.02
CA ALA A 42 -6.64 12.16 15.40
C ALA A 42 -5.80 13.19 14.64
N THR A 43 -4.67 13.61 15.22
CA THR A 43 -3.72 14.53 14.58
C THR A 43 -3.11 13.92 13.33
N VAL A 44 -2.62 12.69 13.40
CA VAL A 44 -2.04 12.01 12.22
C VAL A 44 -3.11 11.80 11.14
N ARG A 45 -4.34 11.44 11.50
CA ARG A 45 -5.45 11.35 10.54
C ARG A 45 -5.74 12.68 9.86
N MET A 46 -5.70 13.78 10.59
CA MET A 46 -5.86 15.12 10.04
C MET A 46 -4.74 15.44 9.03
N ILE A 47 -3.49 15.06 9.34
CA ILE A 47 -2.36 15.21 8.42
C ILE A 47 -2.58 14.38 7.15
N VAL A 48 -2.92 13.09 7.27
CA VAL A 48 -3.16 12.19 6.11
C VAL A 48 -4.27 12.73 5.21
N ASN A 49 -5.33 13.29 5.78
CA ASN A 49 -6.44 13.88 5.04
C ASN A 49 -6.16 15.31 4.52
N SER A 50 -5.04 15.91 4.88
CA SER A 50 -4.70 17.28 4.46
C SER A 50 -4.27 17.34 3.00
N LEU A 51 -4.57 18.46 2.34
CA LEU A 51 -4.11 18.72 0.98
C LEU A 51 -2.59 18.64 0.86
N PHE A 52 -1.86 19.13 1.87
CA PHE A 52 -0.40 19.10 1.87
C PHE A 52 0.16 17.68 1.75
N PHE A 53 -0.39 16.73 2.52
CA PHE A 53 0.02 15.34 2.48
C PHE A 53 -0.32 14.69 1.14
N VAL A 54 -1.55 14.89 0.66
CA VAL A 54 -2.02 14.37 -0.63
C VAL A 54 -1.18 14.91 -1.78
N ASP A 55 -0.91 16.21 -1.81
CA ASP A 55 -0.11 16.86 -2.85
C ASP A 55 1.35 16.43 -2.80
N ALA A 56 1.92 16.23 -1.61
CA ALA A 56 3.27 15.71 -1.45
C ALA A 56 3.40 14.31 -2.09
N LEU A 57 2.48 13.38 -1.78
CA LEU A 57 2.51 12.03 -2.36
C LEU A 57 2.16 12.01 -3.85
N LYS A 58 1.26 12.89 -4.28
CA LYS A 58 0.91 13.05 -5.70
C LYS A 58 2.12 13.46 -6.55
N LYS A 59 3.03 14.30 -6.03
CA LYS A 59 4.30 14.64 -6.71
C LYS A 59 5.17 13.41 -6.98
N HIS A 60 5.03 12.37 -6.17
CA HIS A 60 5.69 11.08 -6.34
C HIS A 60 4.83 10.05 -7.09
N ARG A 61 3.74 10.48 -7.76
CA ARG A 61 2.78 9.62 -8.48
C ARG A 61 2.10 8.58 -7.59
N VAL A 62 1.95 8.89 -6.30
CA VAL A 62 1.21 8.08 -5.33
C VAL A 62 -0.14 8.76 -5.08
N GLY A 63 -1.23 8.05 -5.33
CA GLY A 63 -2.57 8.46 -4.92
C GLY A 63 -2.83 8.09 -3.47
N VAL A 64 -3.59 8.91 -2.76
CA VAL A 64 -3.97 8.71 -1.36
C VAL A 64 -5.48 8.80 -1.26
N GLN A 65 -6.11 7.79 -0.67
CA GLN A 65 -7.53 7.81 -0.34
C GLN A 65 -7.74 8.37 1.06
N ARG A 66 -8.96 8.86 1.32
CA ARG A 66 -9.32 9.39 2.63
C ARG A 66 -9.12 8.33 3.71
N ALA A 67 -8.52 8.72 4.83
CA ALA A 67 -8.37 7.85 5.98
C ALA A 67 -9.74 7.43 6.55
N SER A 68 -9.86 6.15 6.91
CA SER A 68 -11.01 5.58 7.60
C SER A 68 -11.28 6.32 8.91
N ASP A 69 -12.42 6.05 9.53
CA ASP A 69 -12.66 6.51 10.88
C ASP A 69 -11.71 5.84 11.89
N ILE A 70 -11.49 6.53 13.01
CA ILE A 70 -10.61 6.05 14.08
C ILE A 70 -11.36 4.99 14.87
N ARG A 71 -10.76 3.82 15.01
CA ARG A 71 -11.22 2.72 15.85
C ARG A 71 -10.44 2.76 17.15
N THR A 72 -11.12 2.68 18.30
CA THR A 72 -10.48 2.76 19.63
C THR A 72 -10.80 1.52 20.48
N PRO A 73 -10.32 0.31 20.10
CA PRO A 73 -10.47 -0.88 20.92
C PRO A 73 -9.73 -0.75 22.25
N TYR A 74 -10.30 -1.39 23.27
CA TYR A 74 -9.63 -1.60 24.56
C TYR A 74 -8.95 -2.98 24.57
N PHE A 75 -7.78 -3.06 25.19
CA PHE A 75 -7.07 -4.33 25.42
C PHE A 75 -6.42 -4.32 26.80
N LEU A 76 -6.18 -5.51 27.35
CA LEU A 76 -5.42 -5.69 28.58
C LEU A 76 -3.93 -5.73 28.25
N ASN A 77 -3.12 -4.91 28.93
CA ASN A 77 -1.66 -4.98 28.83
C ASN A 77 -1.11 -6.10 29.75
N ASP A 78 0.21 -6.31 29.68
CA ASP A 78 0.90 -7.33 30.49
C ASP A 78 0.84 -7.06 32.02
N GLN A 79 0.43 -5.85 32.42
CA GLN A 79 0.28 -5.44 33.82
C GLN A 79 -1.16 -5.61 34.34
N GLY A 80 -2.10 -6.02 33.49
CA GLY A 80 -3.52 -6.17 33.84
C GLY A 80 -4.33 -4.87 33.73
N ASP A 81 -3.77 -3.81 33.16
CA ASP A 81 -4.45 -2.54 32.95
C ASP A 81 -5.14 -2.49 31.58
N TYR A 82 -6.33 -1.88 31.55
CA TYR A 82 -7.01 -1.58 30.30
C TYR A 82 -6.36 -0.39 29.60
N GLN A 83 -5.89 -0.62 28.37
CA GLN A 83 -5.35 0.40 27.49
C GLN A 83 -6.18 0.55 26.22
N GLN A 84 -6.21 1.77 25.68
CA GLN A 84 -6.79 2.05 24.37
C GLN A 84 -5.75 1.86 23.28
N SER A 85 -6.16 1.26 22.16
CA SER A 85 -5.34 1.09 20.97
C SER A 85 -5.99 1.78 19.75
N PRO A 86 -6.03 3.12 19.73
CA PRO A 86 -6.60 3.88 18.62
C PRO A 86 -5.86 3.58 17.30
N SER A 87 -6.60 3.36 16.23
CA SER A 87 -6.04 3.17 14.89
C SER A 87 -6.97 3.61 13.77
N PHE A 88 -6.42 3.90 12.59
CA PHE A 88 -7.17 4.06 11.35
C PHE A 88 -6.37 3.49 10.18
N ASP A 89 -7.05 3.28 9.06
CA ASP A 89 -6.42 2.83 7.82
C ASP A 89 -6.55 3.88 6.74
N PHE A 90 -5.64 3.84 5.76
CA PHE A 90 -5.77 4.59 4.52
C PHE A 90 -5.14 3.81 3.38
N ASN A 91 -5.66 4.01 2.17
CA ASN A 91 -5.17 3.32 0.99
C ASN A 91 -4.27 4.24 0.17
N VAL A 92 -3.17 3.68 -0.33
CA VAL A 92 -2.27 4.31 -1.29
C VAL A 92 -2.30 3.55 -2.61
N THR A 93 -2.30 4.28 -3.71
CA THR A 93 -2.25 3.71 -5.06
C THR A 93 -0.99 4.17 -5.79
N PHE A 94 -0.29 3.25 -6.43
CA PHE A 94 0.94 3.57 -7.16
C PHE A 94 1.17 2.58 -8.30
N HIS A 95 1.99 3.00 -9.27
CA HIS A 95 2.39 2.13 -10.36
C HIS A 95 3.60 1.30 -9.94
N ARG A 96 3.51 -0.02 -10.14
CA ARG A 96 4.62 -0.95 -9.94
C ARG A 96 5.06 -1.50 -11.28
N GLU A 97 6.36 -1.39 -11.56
CA GLU A 97 6.99 -2.10 -12.67
C GLU A 97 7.33 -3.53 -12.20
N ILE A 98 6.85 -4.51 -12.96
CA ILE A 98 7.19 -5.91 -12.80
C ILE A 98 7.99 -6.32 -14.03
N ARG A 99 9.16 -6.94 -13.79
CA ARG A 99 10.00 -7.52 -14.83
C ARG A 99 9.86 -9.03 -14.73
N LEU A 100 9.28 -9.64 -15.75
CA LEU A 100 9.23 -11.09 -15.85
C LEU A 100 10.45 -11.58 -16.63
N ASN A 101 11.19 -12.53 -16.04
CA ASN A 101 12.25 -13.26 -16.70
C ASN A 101 11.60 -14.43 -17.45
N THR A 102 11.15 -14.15 -18.67
CA THR A 102 10.49 -15.13 -19.53
C THR A 102 11.35 -15.31 -20.78
N LYS A 103 11.83 -16.54 -21.02
CA LYS A 103 12.53 -16.86 -22.27
C LYS A 103 11.65 -16.58 -23.48
N ALA A 104 12.24 -16.03 -24.54
CA ALA A 104 11.56 -15.85 -25.82
C ALA A 104 11.24 -17.22 -26.43
N VAL A 105 9.98 -17.50 -26.74
CA VAL A 105 9.59 -18.74 -27.43
C VAL A 105 9.75 -18.54 -28.93
N THR A 106 10.78 -19.15 -29.52
CA THR A 106 11.13 -18.98 -30.95
C THR A 106 10.41 -19.93 -31.89
N ALA A 107 9.71 -20.96 -31.38
CA ALA A 107 8.95 -21.89 -32.22
C ALA A 107 7.68 -22.39 -31.51
N LEU A 108 6.53 -22.15 -32.13
CA LEU A 108 5.27 -22.80 -31.82
C LEU A 108 5.05 -23.87 -32.90
N TYR A 109 5.08 -25.15 -32.53
CA TYR A 109 4.69 -26.23 -33.44
C TYR A 109 3.23 -26.59 -33.13
N PRO A 110 2.26 -26.09 -33.92
CA PRO A 110 0.87 -26.42 -33.69
C PRO A 110 0.62 -27.86 -34.14
N ASP A 111 0.42 -28.76 -33.18
CA ASP A 111 -0.01 -30.14 -33.44
C ASP A 111 -1.51 -30.14 -33.76
N ILE A 112 -1.86 -29.57 -34.92
CA ILE A 112 -3.24 -29.54 -35.44
C ILE A 112 -3.49 -30.88 -36.13
N TYR A 113 -4.12 -31.80 -35.42
CA TYR A 113 -4.72 -32.97 -36.05
C TYR A 113 -6.02 -32.55 -36.72
N ARG A 114 -6.11 -32.72 -38.05
CA ARG A 114 -7.37 -32.66 -38.79
C ARG A 114 -8.16 -33.93 -38.49
N ILE A 115 -9.40 -33.77 -38.04
CA ILE A 115 -10.42 -34.82 -37.95
C ILE A 115 -11.12 -34.95 -39.31
#